data_AF-B7PNA2-F1
#
_entry.id   AF-B7PNA2-F1
#
_cell.length_a   1.000
_cell.length_b   1.000
_cell.length_c   1.000
_cell.angle_alpha   90.00
_cell.angle_beta   90.00
_cell.angle_gamma   90.00
#
_symmetry.space_group_name_H-M   'P 1'
#
loop_
_entity.id
_entity.type
_entity.pdbx_description
1 polymer ?
#
loop_
_entity_poly.entity_id
_entity_poly.type
_entity_poly.pdbx_seq_one_letter_code
_entity_poly.pdbx_strand_id
1 'polypeptide(L)'
;MPSHLHLEAWSLLMICLGVFVVTSTSPGNVGPVWAPLETPLVNSSETPLNEKDVKLQRYQDFKKGILYGSLVLVYSSLKDDSFRLCKLTYYPNSGITPEGHIEVLTTSSDSDYRDMVQGFEAKTAYFHNRTYRAITWFYRGDNNDYESRVIFSDYKHCTILRTEKYKN
;
A
#
# COMPACT_ATOMS: atom_id res chain seq x y z
N MET A 1 -25.77 4.35 30.64
CA MET A 1 -24.59 3.56 30.21
C MET A 1 -23.38 4.49 30.24
N PRO A 2 -22.22 4.10 30.81
CA PRO A 2 -21.14 5.03 31.06
C PRO A 2 -20.40 5.32 29.75
N SER A 3 -20.41 6.58 29.34
CA SER A 3 -19.75 7.13 28.14
C SER A 3 -18.25 6.85 28.05
N HIS A 4 -17.61 6.49 29.17
CA HIS A 4 -16.19 6.16 29.26
C HIS A 4 -15.82 4.85 28.54
N LEU A 5 -16.68 3.81 28.61
CA LEU A 5 -16.46 2.54 27.92
C LEU A 5 -16.59 2.67 26.39
N HIS A 6 -17.41 3.62 25.95
CA HIS A 6 -17.57 3.90 24.52
C HIS A 6 -16.28 4.52 23.97
N LEU A 7 -15.70 5.54 24.62
CA LEU A 7 -14.48 6.19 24.11
C LEU A 7 -13.26 5.26 24.01
N GLU A 8 -13.04 4.39 25.01
CA GLU A 8 -11.92 3.44 24.98
C GLU A 8 -12.09 2.38 23.88
N ALA A 9 -13.31 1.88 23.69
CA ALA A 9 -13.61 0.94 22.61
C ALA A 9 -13.37 1.58 21.22
N TRP A 10 -13.72 2.85 21.04
CA TRP A 10 -13.45 3.58 19.79
C TRP A 10 -11.96 3.83 19.58
N SER A 11 -11.19 4.16 20.63
CA SER A 11 -9.73 4.29 20.52
C SER A 11 -9.07 2.95 20.16
N LEU A 12 -9.53 1.84 20.73
CA LEU A 12 -9.06 0.49 20.38
C LEU A 12 -9.42 0.10 18.95
N LEU A 13 -10.63 0.45 18.48
CA LEU A 13 -11.07 0.16 17.11
C LEU A 13 -10.25 0.94 16.07
N MET A 14 -9.83 2.17 16.40
CA MET A 14 -8.93 2.97 15.56
C MET A 14 -7.49 2.46 15.56
N ILE A 15 -7.02 1.81 16.64
CA ILE A 15 -5.68 1.18 16.69
C ILE A 15 -5.63 -0.06 15.77
N CYS A 16 -6.76 -0.75 15.57
CA CYS A 16 -6.85 -1.90 14.66
C CYS A 16 -7.03 -1.52 13.19
N LEU A 17 -7.26 -0.24 12.88
CA LEU A 17 -7.44 0.26 11.51
C LEU A 17 -6.16 0.97 11.07
N GLY A 18 -5.39 0.29 10.24
CA GLY A 18 -4.34 0.96 9.48
C GLY A 18 -4.97 1.93 8.48
N VAL A 19 -4.28 3.01 8.19
CA VAL A 19 -4.64 4.00 7.18
C VAL A 19 -3.74 3.81 5.97
N PHE A 20 -4.26 4.09 4.78
CA PHE A 20 -3.40 4.22 3.61
C PHE A 20 -3.72 5.42 2.73
N VAL A 21 -2.69 5.84 2.00
CA VAL A 21 -2.69 6.98 1.10
C VAL A 21 -2.29 6.49 -0.28
N VAL A 22 -3.02 6.86 -1.34
CA VAL A 22 -2.65 6.51 -2.73
C VAL A 22 -2.19 7.76 -3.48
N THR A 23 -1.00 7.70 -4.10
CA THR A 23 -0.35 8.82 -4.79
C THR A 23 0.04 8.49 -6.24
N SER A 24 0.24 9.51 -7.08
CA SER A 24 0.62 9.41 -8.49
C SER A 24 2.11 9.17 -8.75
N THR A 25 2.46 8.79 -9.97
CA THR A 25 3.85 8.67 -10.44
C THR A 25 4.52 10.04 -10.61
N SER A 26 5.71 10.22 -10.03
CA SER A 26 6.56 11.39 -10.32
C SER A 26 7.19 11.25 -11.71
N PRO A 27 7.21 12.30 -12.56
CA PRO A 27 7.92 12.26 -13.82
C PRO A 27 9.43 12.34 -13.55
N GLY A 28 10.11 11.20 -13.58
CA GLY A 28 11.54 11.11 -13.35
C GLY A 28 12.23 10.15 -14.31
N ASN A 29 12.59 10.65 -15.50
CA ASN A 29 13.62 10.03 -16.34
C ASN A 29 14.95 10.07 -15.60
N VAL A 30 15.47 8.95 -15.08
CA VAL A 30 16.90 8.83 -14.74
C VAL A 30 17.37 7.38 -14.91
N GLY A 31 18.47 7.20 -15.64
CA GLY A 31 19.07 5.93 -16.05
C GLY A 31 19.70 5.08 -14.94
N PRO A 32 20.39 3.98 -15.28
CA PRO A 32 20.85 2.99 -14.31
C PRO A 32 22.08 3.51 -13.56
N VAL A 33 21.95 3.69 -12.24
CA VAL A 33 23.09 4.03 -11.37
C VAL A 33 23.51 2.77 -10.61
N TRP A 34 24.71 2.29 -10.92
CA TRP A 34 25.43 1.31 -10.10
C TRP A 34 26.02 2.03 -8.89
N ALA A 35 25.87 1.50 -7.68
CA ALA A 35 26.61 2.00 -6.52
C ALA A 35 27.08 0.86 -5.58
N PRO A 36 28.29 0.95 -5.01
CA PRO A 36 28.89 -0.09 -4.16
C PRO A 36 28.54 0.05 -2.68
N LEU A 37 28.93 -0.99 -1.94
CA LEU A 37 28.70 -1.30 -0.53
C LEU A 37 29.26 -0.23 0.45
N GLU A 38 28.37 0.21 1.35
CA GLU A 38 28.53 0.86 2.67
C GLU A 38 29.38 2.14 2.83
N THR A 39 28.72 3.22 3.29
CA THR A 39 29.35 4.38 3.98
C THR A 39 28.40 5.00 5.03
N PRO A 40 28.94 5.65 6.09
CA PRO A 40 28.23 5.97 7.32
C PRO A 40 27.30 7.18 7.21
N LEU A 41 26.35 7.22 8.14
CA LEU A 41 25.22 8.15 8.22
C LEU A 41 25.67 9.55 8.66
N VAL A 42 26.25 10.33 7.75
CA VAL A 42 26.53 11.78 7.94
C VAL A 42 26.10 12.52 6.68
N ASN A 43 25.36 13.62 6.87
CA ASN A 43 24.70 14.48 5.88
C ASN A 43 23.36 13.96 5.34
N SER A 44 22.29 14.17 6.12
CA SER A 44 20.94 14.29 5.58
C SER A 44 20.91 15.56 4.72
N SER A 45 21.11 15.45 3.40
CA SER A 45 20.77 16.58 2.52
C SER A 45 19.29 16.90 2.70
N GLU A 46 18.89 18.17 2.59
CA GLU A 46 17.49 18.62 2.65
C GLU A 46 16.61 18.04 1.51
N THR A 47 17.17 17.17 0.68
CA THR A 47 16.52 16.55 -0.46
C THR A 47 15.83 15.27 -0.02
N PRO A 48 14.51 15.11 -0.23
CA PRO A 48 13.81 13.87 0.03
C PRO A 48 14.47 12.70 -0.71
N LEU A 49 14.55 11.54 -0.05
CA LEU A 49 15.05 10.32 -0.69
C LEU A 49 14.21 9.98 -1.92
N ASN A 50 14.86 9.49 -2.97
CA ASN A 50 14.15 8.96 -4.13
C ASN A 50 13.33 7.73 -3.71
N GLU A 51 12.11 7.56 -4.23
CA GLU A 51 11.27 6.38 -3.91
C GLU A 51 12.01 5.06 -4.10
N LYS A 52 12.88 4.98 -5.11
CA LYS A 52 13.65 3.77 -5.45
C LYS A 52 14.97 3.65 -4.66
N ASP A 53 15.22 4.55 -3.71
CA ASP A 53 16.44 4.53 -2.90
C ASP A 53 16.52 3.26 -2.05
N VAL A 54 17.69 2.64 -2.03
CA VAL A 54 17.95 1.38 -1.30
C VAL A 54 17.60 1.51 0.19
N LYS A 55 17.79 2.69 0.80
CA LYS A 55 17.47 2.96 2.20
C LYS A 55 15.96 2.89 2.48
N LEU A 56 15.12 3.13 1.47
CA LEU A 56 13.66 3.07 1.62
C LEU A 56 13.09 1.66 1.43
N GLN A 57 13.78 0.76 0.73
CA GLN A 57 13.25 -0.57 0.39
C GLN A 57 12.78 -1.35 1.62
N ARG A 58 13.44 -1.16 2.77
CA ARG A 58 13.05 -1.79 4.04
C ARG A 58 11.71 -1.37 4.60
N TYR A 59 11.10 -0.31 4.07
CA TYR A 59 9.78 0.21 4.40
C TYR A 59 8.75 -0.08 3.29
N GLN A 60 9.16 -0.78 2.23
CA GLN A 60 8.34 -0.98 1.04
C GLN A 60 7.83 -2.41 0.92
N ASP A 61 8.02 -3.26 1.92
CA ASP A 61 7.37 -4.58 1.98
C ASP A 61 5.83 -4.48 2.09
N PHE A 62 5.12 -4.87 1.03
CA PHE A 62 3.67 -4.79 0.95
C PHE A 62 2.99 -5.69 2.00
N LYS A 63 3.41 -6.95 2.06
CA LYS A 63 2.80 -7.95 2.95
C LYS A 63 2.92 -7.51 4.40
N LYS A 64 4.07 -6.99 4.82
CA LYS A 64 4.26 -6.43 6.17
C LYS A 64 3.38 -5.22 6.43
N GLY A 65 3.19 -4.36 5.43
CA GLY A 65 2.34 -3.17 5.53
C GLY A 65 0.85 -3.45 5.73
N ILE A 66 0.39 -4.65 5.35
CA ILE A 66 -1.02 -5.06 5.46
C ILE A 66 -1.24 -6.17 6.51
N LEU A 67 -0.20 -6.62 7.21
CA LEU A 67 -0.26 -7.83 8.04
C LEU A 67 -1.20 -7.70 9.26
N TYR A 68 -1.42 -6.48 9.77
CA TYR A 68 -2.04 -6.25 11.07
C TYR A 68 -3.49 -5.76 11.03
N GLY A 69 -4.20 -5.94 9.92
CA GLY A 69 -5.65 -5.74 9.87
C GLY A 69 -6.14 -5.14 8.58
N SER A 70 -7.17 -4.30 8.69
CA SER A 70 -7.71 -3.58 7.55
C SER A 70 -7.00 -2.24 7.37
N LEU A 71 -6.64 -1.92 6.13
CA LEU A 71 -6.25 -0.58 5.73
C LEU A 71 -7.48 0.17 5.22
N VAL A 72 -7.69 1.40 5.69
CA VAL A 72 -8.75 2.30 5.21
C VAL A 72 -8.15 3.46 4.43
N LEU A 73 -8.74 3.78 3.28
CA LEU A 73 -8.30 4.90 2.46
C LEU A 73 -8.66 6.20 3.18
N VAL A 74 -7.65 7.03 3.46
CA VAL A 74 -7.87 8.39 4.00
C VAL A 74 -7.62 9.46 2.94
N TYR A 75 -6.75 9.19 1.96
CA TYR A 75 -6.46 10.12 0.89
C TYR A 75 -6.14 9.42 -0.42
N SER A 76 -6.69 9.94 -1.52
CA SER A 76 -6.38 9.56 -2.90
C SER A 76 -6.10 10.81 -3.71
N SER A 77 -5.02 10.78 -4.51
CA SER A 77 -4.74 11.87 -5.46
C SER A 77 -5.59 11.82 -6.73
N LEU A 78 -6.22 10.68 -7.04
CA LEU A 78 -7.10 10.57 -8.20
C LEU A 78 -8.50 11.10 -7.84
N LYS A 79 -8.79 12.31 -8.33
CA LYS A 79 -10.06 13.02 -8.08
C LYS A 79 -11.27 12.23 -8.58
N ASP A 80 -11.25 11.87 -9.85
CA ASP A 80 -12.36 11.21 -10.54
C ASP A 80 -12.07 9.71 -10.67
N ASP A 81 -12.09 9.01 -9.52
CA ASP A 81 -11.96 7.55 -9.45
C ASP A 81 -13.35 6.92 -9.26
N SER A 82 -13.87 6.28 -10.31
CA SER A 82 -15.14 5.54 -10.27
C SER A 82 -15.05 4.22 -9.49
N PHE A 83 -13.83 3.70 -9.30
CA PHE A 83 -13.54 2.46 -8.58
C PHE A 83 -12.55 2.74 -7.44
N ARG A 84 -12.85 3.76 -6.64
CA ARG A 84 -11.97 4.20 -5.56
C ARG A 84 -11.87 3.12 -4.50
N LEU A 85 -10.66 2.72 -4.17
CA LEU A 85 -10.38 1.80 -3.07
C LEU A 85 -10.78 2.48 -1.75
N CYS A 86 -11.68 1.87 -0.99
CA CYS A 86 -12.11 2.38 0.31
C CYS A 86 -11.41 1.67 1.45
N LYS A 87 -11.26 0.34 1.33
CA LYS A 87 -10.70 -0.50 2.38
C LYS A 87 -10.06 -1.74 1.77
N LEU A 88 -8.95 -2.17 2.34
CA LEU A 88 -8.27 -3.43 2.06
C LEU A 88 -8.23 -4.24 3.36
N THR A 89 -8.66 -5.49 3.35
CA THR A 89 -8.48 -6.40 4.50
C THR A 89 -7.68 -7.61 4.05
N TYR A 90 -6.54 -7.84 4.70
CA TYR A 90 -5.67 -8.96 4.34
C TYR A 90 -5.98 -10.20 5.17
N TYR A 91 -6.13 -11.33 4.48
CA TYR A 91 -6.36 -12.64 5.07
C TYR A 91 -5.22 -13.57 4.68
N PRO A 92 -4.20 -13.72 5.54
CA PRO A 92 -3.09 -14.63 5.28
C PRO A 92 -3.57 -16.08 5.30
N ASN A 93 -2.89 -16.96 4.55
CA ASN A 93 -3.07 -18.42 4.59
C ASN A 93 -4.50 -18.91 4.28
N SER A 94 -5.28 -18.17 3.50
CA SER A 94 -6.65 -18.56 3.15
C SER A 94 -6.77 -19.70 2.12
N GLY A 95 -5.65 -20.11 1.51
CA GLY A 95 -5.62 -21.14 0.48
C GLY A 95 -6.00 -20.67 -0.94
N ILE A 96 -6.38 -19.39 -1.12
CA ILE A 96 -6.68 -18.82 -2.46
C ILE A 96 -5.38 -18.65 -3.26
N THR A 97 -4.34 -18.08 -2.64
CA THR A 97 -2.96 -18.09 -3.15
C THR A 97 -2.02 -18.58 -2.04
N PRO A 98 -0.74 -18.87 -2.35
CA PRO A 98 0.26 -19.14 -1.32
C PRO A 98 0.42 -18.01 -0.27
N GLU A 99 0.01 -16.79 -0.62
CA GLU A 99 0.04 -15.64 0.29
C GLU A 99 -1.34 -15.26 0.85
N GLY A 100 -2.40 -15.95 0.46
CA GLY A 100 -3.76 -15.69 0.89
C GLY A 100 -4.52 -14.76 -0.05
N HIS A 101 -5.36 -13.90 0.50
CA HIS A 101 -6.18 -13.00 -0.29
C HIS A 101 -6.39 -11.66 0.42
N ILE A 102 -6.93 -10.73 -0.35
CA ILE A 102 -7.40 -9.44 0.14
C ILE A 102 -8.89 -9.30 -0.17
N GLU A 103 -9.63 -8.78 0.80
CA GLU A 103 -10.96 -8.24 0.56
C GLU A 103 -10.82 -6.75 0.26
N VAL A 104 -11.41 -6.32 -0.86
CA VAL A 104 -11.31 -4.96 -1.39
C VAL A 104 -12.71 -4.36 -1.41
N LEU A 105 -12.91 -3.30 -0.63
CA LEU A 105 -14.10 -2.47 -0.69
C LEU A 105 -13.84 -1.29 -1.64
N THR A 106 -14.77 -0.99 -2.54
CA THR A 106 -14.67 0.12 -3.48
C THR A 106 -15.91 1.03 -3.47
N THR A 107 -15.84 2.17 -4.17
CA THR A 107 -16.99 3.05 -4.45
C THR A 107 -17.80 2.64 -5.68
N SER A 108 -17.59 1.45 -6.25
CA SER A 108 -18.29 1.05 -7.47
C SER A 108 -19.81 1.07 -7.28
N SER A 109 -20.52 1.51 -8.32
CA SER A 109 -21.98 1.42 -8.39
C SER A 109 -22.46 -0.01 -8.66
N ASP A 110 -21.59 -0.87 -9.18
CA ASP A 110 -21.87 -2.28 -9.41
C ASP A 110 -21.67 -3.06 -8.10
N SER A 111 -22.68 -3.83 -7.70
CA SER A 111 -22.61 -4.64 -6.49
C SER A 111 -21.52 -5.71 -6.56
N ASP A 112 -21.22 -6.22 -7.75
CA ASP A 112 -20.25 -7.30 -7.94
C ASP A 112 -18.81 -6.78 -7.74
N TYR A 113 -18.60 -5.47 -7.88
CA TYR A 113 -17.30 -4.81 -7.72
C TYR A 113 -17.18 -3.94 -6.47
N ARG A 114 -18.26 -3.79 -5.71
CA ARG A 114 -18.24 -3.01 -4.45
C ARG A 114 -17.48 -3.75 -3.37
N ASP A 115 -17.69 -5.05 -3.25
CA ASP A 115 -17.10 -5.92 -2.23
C ASP A 115 -16.44 -7.12 -2.92
N MET A 116 -15.13 -7.04 -3.16
CA MET A 116 -14.40 -8.04 -3.96
C MET A 116 -13.42 -8.86 -3.12
N VAL A 117 -13.30 -10.15 -3.43
CA VAL A 117 -12.23 -11.02 -2.93
C VAL A 117 -11.22 -11.22 -4.04
N GLN A 118 -9.95 -10.88 -3.79
CA GLN A 118 -8.87 -11.01 -4.77
C GLN A 118 -7.71 -11.80 -4.18
N GLY A 119 -7.18 -12.76 -4.94
CA GLY A 119 -5.94 -13.45 -4.57
C GLY A 119 -4.81 -12.44 -4.36
N PHE A 120 -4.04 -12.60 -3.29
CA PHE A 120 -2.95 -11.67 -2.98
C PHE A 120 -1.61 -12.28 -3.35
N GLU A 121 -0.79 -11.51 -4.08
CA GLU A 121 0.61 -11.81 -4.33
C GLU A 121 1.39 -10.50 -4.43
N ALA A 122 2.52 -10.41 -3.73
CA ALA A 122 3.43 -9.28 -3.85
C ALA A 122 4.64 -9.62 -4.73
N LYS A 123 5.28 -8.66 -5.39
CA LYS A 123 6.53 -8.88 -6.15
C LYS A 123 7.59 -7.86 -5.76
N THR A 124 8.84 -8.30 -5.86
CA THR A 124 9.99 -7.40 -5.72
C THR A 124 10.00 -6.41 -6.87
N ALA A 125 10.12 -5.11 -6.57
CA ALA A 125 10.27 -4.10 -7.61
C ALA A 125 11.61 -4.25 -8.33
N TYR A 126 11.70 -3.76 -9.56
CA TYR A 126 12.95 -3.83 -10.32
C TYR A 126 14.08 -3.08 -9.59
N PHE A 127 15.27 -3.68 -9.54
CA PHE A 127 16.43 -3.21 -8.76
C PHE A 127 16.25 -3.16 -7.23
N HIS A 128 15.17 -3.72 -6.67
CA HIS A 128 15.07 -3.93 -5.22
C HIS A 128 15.78 -5.21 -4.78
N ASN A 129 16.23 -5.21 -3.53
CA ASN A 129 16.58 -6.42 -2.83
C ASN A 129 15.35 -7.35 -2.79
N ARG A 130 15.54 -8.62 -3.17
CA ARG A 130 14.48 -9.65 -3.23
C ARG A 130 13.76 -9.88 -1.91
N THR A 131 14.38 -9.50 -0.79
CA THR A 131 13.73 -9.52 0.54
C THR A 131 12.49 -8.63 0.58
N TYR A 132 12.44 -7.52 -0.15
CA TYR A 132 11.34 -6.55 -0.07
C TYR A 132 10.43 -6.65 -1.29
N ARG A 133 9.18 -7.04 -1.05
CA ARG A 133 8.16 -7.23 -2.10
C ARG A 133 7.20 -6.05 -2.10
N ALA A 134 7.48 -5.08 -2.96
CA ALA A 134 6.86 -3.76 -2.93
C ALA A 134 5.67 -3.59 -3.86
N ILE A 135 5.46 -4.48 -4.81
CA ILE A 135 4.45 -4.33 -5.87
C ILE A 135 3.35 -5.36 -5.68
N THR A 136 2.09 -4.98 -5.89
CA THR A 136 0.97 -5.90 -6.05
C THR A 136 0.03 -5.36 -7.14
N TRP A 137 -0.98 -6.14 -7.51
CA TRP A 137 -2.00 -5.74 -8.49
C TRP A 137 -3.37 -5.75 -7.85
N PHE A 138 -4.17 -4.74 -8.15
CA PHE A 138 -5.58 -4.71 -7.75
C PHE A 138 -6.46 -4.76 -8.99
N TYR A 139 -7.32 -5.77 -9.06
CA TYR A 139 -8.43 -5.79 -10.00
C TYR A 139 -9.47 -4.76 -9.58
N ARG A 140 -10.03 -4.03 -10.55
CA ARG A 140 -10.98 -2.93 -10.29
C ARG A 140 -12.28 -2.99 -11.08
N GLY A 141 -12.71 -4.18 -11.51
CA GLY A 141 -14.01 -4.36 -12.17
C GLY A 141 -14.10 -3.80 -13.60
N ASP A 142 -13.03 -3.24 -14.14
CA ASP A 142 -12.93 -2.70 -15.50
C ASP A 142 -12.13 -3.61 -16.44
N ASN A 143 -12.00 -4.89 -16.08
CA ASN A 143 -11.17 -5.89 -16.77
C ASN A 143 -9.67 -5.57 -16.81
N ASN A 144 -9.19 -4.64 -15.96
CA ASN A 144 -7.77 -4.34 -15.83
C ASN A 144 -7.28 -4.56 -14.40
N ASP A 145 -6.04 -5.05 -14.32
CA ASP A 145 -5.27 -5.10 -13.08
C ASP A 145 -4.37 -3.87 -12.98
N TYR A 146 -4.45 -3.17 -11.85
CA TYR A 146 -3.71 -1.95 -11.61
C TYR A 146 -2.50 -2.23 -10.73
N GLU A 147 -1.30 -2.08 -11.30
CA GLU A 147 -0.07 -2.16 -10.52
C GLU A 147 -0.06 -1.09 -9.43
N SER A 148 0.18 -1.52 -8.19
CA SER A 148 0.29 -0.67 -7.01
C SER A 148 1.55 -1.01 -6.23
N ARG A 149 2.34 0.02 -5.94
CA ARG A 149 3.60 -0.09 -5.21
C ARG A 149 3.50 0.56 -3.83
N VAL A 150 4.01 -0.09 -2.79
CA VAL A 150 4.27 0.58 -1.51
C VAL A 150 5.46 1.52 -1.68
N ILE A 151 5.23 2.81 -1.51
CA ILE A 151 6.30 3.81 -1.48
C ILE A 151 6.86 3.95 -0.06
N PHE A 152 6.03 3.71 0.95
CA PHE A 152 6.40 3.70 2.35
C PHE A 152 5.34 2.98 3.18
N SER A 153 5.76 2.23 4.20
CA SER A 153 4.89 1.74 5.26
C SER A 153 5.65 1.78 6.58
N ASP A 154 4.96 2.20 7.64
CA ASP A 154 5.48 2.10 9.00
C ASP A 154 5.27 0.72 9.62
N TYR A 155 4.59 -0.19 8.88
CA TYR A 155 4.22 -1.55 9.28
C TYR A 155 3.30 -1.64 10.50
N LYS A 156 2.66 -0.54 10.86
CA LYS A 156 1.80 -0.46 12.04
C LYS A 156 0.48 0.21 11.71
N HIS A 157 0.53 1.45 11.23
CA HIS A 157 -0.66 2.29 11.10
C HIS A 157 -0.79 2.94 9.73
N CYS A 158 0.29 3.06 8.95
CA CYS A 158 0.26 3.83 7.72
C CYS A 158 1.00 3.12 6.59
N THR A 159 0.32 3.01 5.45
CA THR A 159 0.92 2.56 4.20
C THR A 159 0.61 3.57 3.11
N ILE A 160 1.61 3.96 2.34
CA ILE A 160 1.44 4.84 1.18
C ILE A 160 1.67 3.99 -0.06
N LEU A 161 0.66 3.97 -0.92
CA LEU A 161 0.64 3.27 -2.18
C LEU A 161 0.81 4.26 -3.34
N ARG A 162 1.39 3.76 -4.42
CA ARG A 162 1.44 4.42 -5.72
C ARG A 162 0.84 3.49 -6.74
N THR A 163 -0.26 3.90 -7.35
CA THR A 163 -0.96 3.09 -8.34
C THR A 163 -0.81 3.74 -9.72
N GLU A 164 -0.55 2.92 -10.74
CA GLU A 164 -0.48 3.42 -12.11
C GLU A 164 -1.80 4.11 -12.53
N LYS A 165 -1.69 5.12 -13.39
CA LYS A 165 -2.77 6.05 -13.82
C LYS A 165 -3.25 7.07 -12.79
N TYR A 166 -2.90 6.99 -11.51
CA TYR A 166 -3.14 8.09 -10.57
C TYR A 166 -2.24 9.24 -10.99
N LYS A 167 -2.81 10.45 -11.17
CA LYS A 167 -2.09 11.68 -11.51
C LYS A 167 -2.20 12.67 -10.35
N ASN A 168 -1.19 13.53 -10.19
CA ASN A 168 -1.30 14.77 -9.42
C ASN A 168 -1.51 15.90 -10.42
#